data_AF-X0TX66-F1
#
_entry.id   AF-X0TX66-F1
#
_cell.length_a   1.000
_cell.length_b   1.000
_cell.length_c   1.000
_cell.angle_alpha   90.00
_cell.angle_beta   90.00
_cell.angle_gamma   90.00
#
_symmetry.space_group_name_H-M   'P 1'
#
loop_
_entity.id
_entity.type
_entity.pdbx_description
1 polymer ?
#
loop_
_entity_poly.entity_id
_entity_poly.type
_entity_poly.pdbx_seq_one_letter_code
_entity_poly.pdbx_strand_id
1 'polypeptide(L)'
;PLAELIVVPGSEMERKAVELFQDHFLEELNVKKVTLRESADDMITFTVECNMKTIGPKFGRNAAAAREAISQLDGRAVEEAFARGGPVFVTIEGNRTPIDPDDVTISRSYGDDWAGAADGKTVVMIDRRLTPELKNEGLARDIVRNVQNLRKEAGLDIADRIRLSLTTESEKLKAAIDRFGEYIQNETLALEIVARPLAGKPARTDIKIEAETLRIELAKA
;
A
#
# COMPACT_ATOMS: atom_id res chain seq x y z
N PRO A 1 -5.93 -5.36 4.73
CA PRO A 1 -5.50 -6.14 3.54
C PRO A 1 -5.58 -5.26 2.30
N LEU A 2 -4.69 -5.50 1.33
CA LEU A 2 -4.72 -4.86 0.02
C LEU A 2 -4.86 -5.90 -1.08
N ALA A 3 -5.31 -5.48 -2.25
CA ALA A 3 -5.70 -6.40 -3.32
C ALA A 3 -4.48 -7.11 -3.92
N GLU A 4 -3.45 -6.35 -4.31
CA GLU A 4 -2.37 -6.89 -5.12
C GLU A 4 -1.07 -6.15 -4.88
N LEU A 5 0.02 -6.92 -4.87
CA LEU A 5 1.38 -6.45 -5.04
C LEU A 5 1.86 -6.86 -6.44
N ILE A 6 2.30 -5.90 -7.24
CA ILE A 6 3.03 -6.15 -8.48
C ILE A 6 4.52 -6.01 -8.19
N VAL A 7 5.31 -6.96 -8.69
CA VAL A 7 6.77 -6.88 -8.67
C VAL A 7 7.28 -7.04 -10.10
N VAL A 8 8.10 -6.09 -10.54
CA VAL A 8 8.97 -6.21 -11.72
C VAL A 8 10.38 -6.49 -11.21
N PRO A 9 10.86 -7.74 -11.30
CA PRO A 9 12.20 -8.08 -10.84
C PRO A 9 13.27 -7.40 -11.69
N GLY A 10 14.30 -6.86 -11.06
CA GLY A 10 15.47 -6.32 -11.75
C GLY A 10 16.42 -7.39 -12.27
N SER A 11 16.25 -8.64 -11.81
CA SER A 11 17.08 -9.79 -12.16
C SER A 11 16.33 -11.12 -12.06
N GLU A 12 16.87 -12.17 -12.69
CA GLU A 12 16.35 -13.54 -12.59
C GLU A 12 16.45 -14.09 -11.15
N MET A 13 17.45 -13.64 -10.38
CA MET A 13 17.59 -14.01 -8.97
C MET A 13 16.45 -13.44 -8.13
N GLU A 14 16.10 -12.17 -8.33
CA GLU A 14 14.96 -11.54 -7.65
C GLU A 14 13.64 -12.21 -8.03
N ARG A 15 13.44 -12.54 -9.31
CA ARG A 15 12.24 -13.28 -9.75
C ARG A 15 12.06 -14.55 -8.95
N LYS A 16 13.10 -15.40 -8.91
CA LYS A 16 13.09 -16.66 -8.16
C LYS A 16 12.87 -16.45 -6.67
N ALA A 17 13.40 -15.37 -6.10
CA ALA A 17 13.17 -15.04 -4.70
C ALA A 17 11.70 -14.70 -4.43
N VAL A 18 11.08 -13.88 -5.28
CA VAL A 18 9.65 -13.53 -5.13
C VAL A 18 8.77 -14.78 -5.29
N GLU A 19 9.07 -15.65 -6.24
CA GLU A 19 8.35 -16.92 -6.42
C GLU A 19 8.51 -17.85 -5.21
N LEU A 20 9.73 -17.98 -4.69
CA LEU A 20 10.02 -18.85 -3.54
C LEU A 20 9.37 -18.35 -2.25
N PHE A 21 9.33 -17.03 -2.04
CA PHE A 21 8.83 -16.42 -0.81
C PHE A 21 7.44 -15.80 -0.97
N GLN A 22 6.69 -16.19 -2.01
CA GLN A 22 5.39 -15.58 -2.33
C GLN A 22 4.43 -15.56 -1.14
N ASP A 23 4.35 -16.66 -0.38
CA ASP A 23 3.48 -16.76 0.79
C ASP A 23 3.87 -15.77 1.89
N HIS A 24 5.18 -15.55 2.11
CA HIS A 24 5.65 -14.54 3.06
C HIS A 24 5.24 -13.13 2.63
N PHE A 25 5.28 -12.81 1.33
CA PHE A 25 4.78 -11.52 0.84
C PHE A 25 3.28 -11.36 1.07
N LEU A 26 2.49 -12.40 0.80
CA LEU A 26 1.04 -12.39 1.03
C LEU A 26 0.72 -12.13 2.51
N GLU A 27 1.42 -12.81 3.41
CA GLU A 27 1.19 -12.74 4.85
C GLU A 27 1.68 -11.43 5.47
N GLU A 28 2.97 -11.09 5.27
CA GLU A 28 3.61 -9.95 5.93
C GLU A 28 3.11 -8.60 5.40
N LEU A 29 2.86 -8.52 4.09
CA LEU A 29 2.30 -7.29 3.49
C LEU A 29 0.78 -7.28 3.48
N ASN A 30 0.14 -8.37 3.91
CA ASN A 30 -1.31 -8.52 3.93
C ASN A 30 -1.95 -8.18 2.57
N VAL A 31 -1.40 -8.76 1.50
CA VAL A 31 -1.91 -8.61 0.13
C VAL A 31 -2.59 -9.91 -0.32
N LYS A 32 -3.63 -9.82 -1.15
CA LYS A 32 -4.34 -11.02 -1.64
C LYS A 32 -3.63 -11.74 -2.76
N LYS A 33 -2.74 -11.04 -3.47
CA LYS A 33 -2.05 -11.57 -4.63
C LYS A 33 -0.69 -10.89 -4.80
N VAL A 34 0.29 -11.67 -5.22
CA VAL A 34 1.56 -11.16 -5.74
C VAL A 34 1.61 -11.50 -7.22
N THR A 35 1.92 -10.51 -8.06
CA THR A 35 1.98 -10.65 -9.51
C THR A 35 3.35 -10.22 -10.00
N LEU A 36 4.02 -11.14 -10.69
CA LEU A 36 5.27 -10.86 -11.37
C LEU A 36 4.98 -10.31 -12.77
N ARG A 37 5.65 -9.21 -13.12
CA ARG A 37 5.59 -8.60 -14.45
C ARG A 37 7.00 -8.44 -15.02
N GLU A 38 7.13 -8.46 -16.35
CA GLU A 38 8.39 -8.15 -17.03
C GLU A 38 8.70 -6.65 -17.05
N SER A 39 7.65 -5.82 -17.01
CA SER A 39 7.74 -4.36 -17.07
C SER A 39 6.49 -3.73 -16.46
N ALA A 40 6.65 -2.51 -15.93
CA ALA A 40 5.58 -1.65 -15.42
C ALA A 40 5.51 -0.32 -16.18
N ASP A 41 6.06 -0.25 -17.40
CA ASP A 41 6.18 1.00 -18.15
C ASP A 41 4.83 1.65 -18.49
N ASP A 42 3.79 0.83 -18.64
CA ASP A 42 2.39 1.24 -18.82
C ASP A 42 1.75 1.80 -17.53
N MET A 43 2.41 1.64 -16.38
CA MET A 43 1.93 2.04 -15.07
C MET A 43 2.76 3.15 -14.43
N ILE A 44 3.87 3.56 -15.07
CA ILE A 44 4.77 4.58 -14.55
C ILE A 44 4.83 5.75 -15.52
N THR A 45 4.43 6.93 -15.04
CA THR A 45 4.60 8.18 -15.76
C THR A 45 5.87 8.87 -15.26
N PHE A 46 6.76 9.21 -16.19
CA PHE A 46 7.96 10.01 -15.91
C PHE A 46 7.71 11.45 -16.35
N THR A 47 7.82 12.39 -15.40
CA THR A 47 7.73 13.82 -15.67
C THR A 47 9.10 14.45 -15.52
N VAL A 48 9.51 15.28 -16.48
CA VAL A 48 10.75 16.05 -16.41
C VAL A 48 10.42 17.52 -16.16
N GLU A 49 10.81 18.02 -15.01
CA GLU A 49 10.64 19.43 -14.65
C GLU A 49 11.99 20.14 -14.70
N CYS A 50 12.06 21.29 -15.37
CA CYS A 50 13.30 22.03 -15.44
C CYS A 50 13.61 22.80 -14.15
N ASN A 51 14.88 22.82 -13.76
CA ASN A 51 15.42 23.73 -12.78
C ASN A 51 15.65 25.12 -13.42
N MET A 52 14.71 26.04 -13.22
CA MET A 52 14.78 27.38 -13.81
C MET A 52 16.02 28.18 -13.39
N LYS A 53 16.66 27.84 -12.26
CA LYS A 53 17.88 28.54 -11.80
C LYS A 53 19.09 28.24 -12.68
N THR A 54 19.15 27.07 -13.31
CA THR A 54 20.27 26.66 -14.18
C THR A 54 19.89 26.80 -15.66
N ILE A 55 18.67 26.42 -16.03
CA ILE A 55 18.15 26.53 -17.40
C ILE A 55 18.00 28.00 -17.83
N GLY A 56 17.62 28.90 -16.94
CA GLY A 56 17.50 30.33 -17.22
C GLY A 56 18.80 30.92 -17.80
N PRO A 57 19.94 30.83 -17.07
CA PRO A 57 21.24 31.23 -17.60
C PRO A 57 21.70 30.46 -18.85
N LYS A 58 21.43 29.15 -18.93
CA LYS A 58 21.90 28.28 -20.03
C LYS A 58 21.20 28.56 -21.37
N PHE A 59 19.91 28.91 -21.35
CA PHE A 59 19.11 29.16 -22.56
C PHE A 59 18.75 30.65 -22.76
N GLY A 60 18.99 31.51 -21.77
CA GLY A 60 18.79 32.96 -21.86
C GLY A 60 17.39 33.32 -22.34
N ARG A 61 17.31 34.07 -23.46
CA ARG A 61 16.03 34.46 -24.09
C ARG A 61 15.13 33.27 -24.47
N ASN A 62 15.72 32.08 -24.66
CA ASN A 62 15.01 30.86 -25.05
C ASN A 62 14.59 30.01 -23.84
N ALA A 63 14.75 30.49 -22.59
CA ALA A 63 14.45 29.71 -21.38
C ALA A 63 12.99 29.21 -21.31
N ALA A 64 12.02 30.02 -21.73
CA ALA A 64 10.61 29.60 -21.76
C ALA A 64 10.37 28.46 -22.78
N ALA A 65 10.98 28.54 -23.96
CA ALA A 65 10.91 27.49 -24.98
C ALA A 65 11.66 26.23 -24.53
N ALA A 66 12.78 26.39 -23.81
CA ALA A 66 13.52 25.28 -23.22
C ALA A 66 12.72 24.56 -22.14
N ARG A 67 12.03 25.28 -21.24
CA ARG A 67 11.13 24.68 -20.25
C ARG A 67 10.07 23.81 -20.91
N GLU A 68 9.41 24.34 -21.95
CA GLU A 68 8.38 23.59 -22.67
C GLU A 68 8.97 22.34 -23.32
N ALA A 69 10.06 22.48 -24.08
CA ALA A 69 10.73 21.35 -24.72
C ALA A 69 11.21 20.28 -23.71
N ILE A 70 11.72 20.69 -22.54
CA ILE A 70 12.15 19.79 -21.47
C ILE A 70 10.96 19.01 -20.91
N SER A 71 9.82 19.66 -20.68
CA SER A 71 8.62 19.00 -20.15
C SER A 71 8.01 17.95 -21.11
N GLN A 72 8.37 18.01 -22.39
CA GLN A 72 7.94 17.06 -23.43
C GLN A 72 8.99 15.96 -23.69
N LEU A 73 10.12 15.95 -22.98
CA LEU A 73 11.10 14.88 -23.10
C LEU A 73 10.54 13.56 -22.55
N ASP A 74 10.97 12.45 -23.15
CA ASP A 74 10.77 11.13 -22.57
C ASP A 74 11.58 11.02 -21.28
N GLY A 75 10.93 11.21 -20.13
CA GLY A 75 11.60 11.24 -18.84
C GLY A 75 12.31 9.96 -18.47
N ARG A 76 11.85 8.80 -18.97
CA ARG A 76 12.56 7.54 -18.78
C ARG A 76 13.88 7.54 -19.56
N ALA A 77 13.84 7.95 -20.82
CA ALA A 77 15.04 8.04 -21.65
C ALA A 77 16.06 9.03 -21.07
N VAL A 78 15.60 10.16 -20.52
CA VAL A 78 16.44 11.15 -19.83
C VAL A 78 17.10 10.55 -18.59
N GLU A 79 16.32 9.86 -17.75
CA GLU A 79 16.82 9.23 -16.52
C GLU A 79 17.88 8.15 -16.85
N GLU A 80 17.59 7.28 -17.81
CA GLU A 80 18.52 6.25 -18.26
C GLU A 80 19.80 6.82 -18.88
N ALA A 81 19.70 7.91 -19.64
CA ALA A 81 20.86 8.58 -20.21
C ALA A 81 21.76 9.10 -19.09
N PHE A 82 21.21 9.83 -18.12
CA PHE A 82 21.98 10.35 -16.99
C PHE A 82 22.58 9.26 -16.11
N ALA A 83 21.84 8.17 -15.84
CA ALA A 83 22.35 7.04 -15.06
C ALA A 83 23.58 6.38 -15.70
N ARG A 84 23.71 6.44 -17.04
CA ARG A 84 24.86 5.92 -17.79
C ARG A 84 25.94 6.97 -18.07
N GLY A 85 25.81 8.20 -17.54
CA GLY A 85 26.69 9.32 -17.86
C GLY A 85 26.58 9.79 -19.32
N GLY A 86 25.47 9.45 -19.99
CA GLY A 86 25.19 9.83 -21.37
C GLY A 86 24.64 11.25 -21.48
N PRO A 87 24.80 11.91 -22.64
CA PRO A 87 24.35 13.27 -22.82
C PRO A 87 22.86 13.35 -23.17
N VAL A 88 22.18 14.37 -22.65
CA VAL A 88 20.81 14.74 -23.05
C VAL A 88 20.84 16.13 -23.67
N PHE A 89 20.11 16.33 -24.77
CA PHE A 89 20.12 17.58 -25.51
C PHE A 89 18.71 18.10 -25.72
N VAL A 90 18.56 19.43 -25.64
CA VAL A 90 17.34 20.14 -25.99
C VAL A 90 17.62 20.99 -27.23
N THR A 91 16.76 20.88 -28.24
CA THR A 91 16.90 21.63 -29.50
C THR A 91 15.86 22.73 -29.59
N ILE A 92 16.30 23.99 -29.65
CA ILE A 92 15.44 25.17 -29.80
C ILE A 92 15.93 25.98 -31.00
N GLU A 93 15.04 26.26 -31.97
CA GLU A 93 15.38 27.04 -33.18
C GLU A 93 16.60 26.46 -33.95
N GLY A 94 16.77 25.13 -33.94
CA GLY A 94 17.91 24.45 -34.57
C GLY A 94 19.20 24.43 -33.74
N ASN A 95 19.25 25.16 -32.61
CA ASN A 95 20.37 25.12 -31.68
C ASN A 95 20.21 23.96 -30.70
N ARG A 96 21.16 23.04 -30.73
CA ARG A 96 21.18 21.85 -29.86
C ARG A 96 22.08 22.12 -28.65
N THR A 97 21.49 22.21 -27.46
CA THR A 97 22.18 22.54 -26.21
C THR A 97 22.12 21.36 -25.25
N PRO A 98 23.24 20.94 -24.63
CA PRO A 98 23.22 19.87 -23.63
C PRO A 98 22.54 20.34 -22.34
N ILE A 99 21.83 19.43 -21.68
CA ILE A 99 21.34 19.60 -20.30
C ILE A 99 22.00 18.56 -19.40
N ASP A 100 22.26 18.96 -18.17
CA ASP A 100 22.93 18.16 -17.14
C ASP A 100 21.91 17.66 -16.11
N PRO A 101 22.25 16.66 -15.27
CA PRO A 101 21.33 16.16 -14.23
C PRO A 101 20.79 17.27 -13.31
N ASP A 102 21.62 18.26 -12.97
CA ASP A 102 21.21 19.39 -12.10
C ASP A 102 20.24 20.38 -12.78
N ASP A 103 20.07 20.27 -14.10
CA ASP A 103 19.15 21.11 -14.87
C ASP A 103 17.70 20.64 -14.80
N VAL A 104 17.44 19.42 -14.34
CA VAL A 104 16.10 18.84 -14.33
C VAL A 104 15.85 18.00 -13.08
N THR A 105 14.58 17.94 -12.68
CA THR A 105 14.06 16.97 -11.73
C THR A 105 13.22 15.98 -12.49
N ILE A 106 13.54 14.70 -12.37
CA ILE A 106 12.73 13.61 -12.94
C ILE A 106 11.90 13.03 -11.81
N SER A 107 10.59 13.07 -11.98
CA SER A 107 9.63 12.52 -11.02
C SER A 107 8.92 11.32 -11.63
N ARG A 108 8.73 10.27 -10.83
CA ARG A 108 7.95 9.08 -11.19
C ARG A 108 6.60 9.14 -10.49
N SER A 109 5.52 8.90 -11.23
CA SER A 109 4.18 8.71 -10.69
C SER A 109 3.64 7.35 -11.12
N TYR A 110 2.86 6.72 -10.24
CA TYR A 110 2.34 5.37 -10.42
C TYR A 110 0.81 5.35 -10.67
N GLY A 111 0.23 6.54 -10.92
CA GLY A 111 -1.22 6.73 -10.94
C GLY A 111 -1.83 6.78 -9.54
N ASP A 112 -3.10 7.18 -9.44
CA ASP A 112 -3.77 7.40 -8.15
C ASP A 112 -4.11 6.09 -7.41
N ASP A 113 -4.34 5.02 -8.18
CA ASP A 113 -4.73 3.71 -7.66
C ASP A 113 -3.56 2.91 -7.10
N TRP A 114 -2.31 3.29 -7.38
CA TRP A 114 -1.13 2.53 -7.00
C TRP A 114 -0.17 3.37 -6.17
N ALA A 115 0.46 2.74 -5.18
CA ALA A 115 1.69 3.26 -4.59
C ALA A 115 2.84 2.42 -5.11
N GLY A 116 3.87 3.06 -5.67
CA GLY A 116 5.02 2.36 -6.22
C GLY A 116 6.34 2.90 -5.72
N ALA A 117 7.35 2.07 -5.84
CA ALA A 117 8.75 2.42 -5.63
C ALA A 117 9.59 1.65 -6.65
N ALA A 118 10.75 2.21 -6.99
CA ALA A 118 11.68 1.57 -7.90
C ALA A 118 13.12 1.81 -7.44
N ASP A 119 13.91 0.75 -7.50
CA ASP A 119 15.34 0.75 -7.20
C ASP A 119 16.08 0.03 -8.34
N GLY A 120 16.91 0.78 -9.08
CA GLY A 120 17.50 0.32 -10.33
C GLY A 120 16.44 -0.17 -11.33
N LYS A 121 16.47 -1.46 -11.67
CA LYS A 121 15.51 -2.10 -12.58
C LYS A 121 14.31 -2.73 -11.86
N THR A 122 14.37 -2.81 -10.54
CA THR A 122 13.34 -3.43 -9.73
C THR A 122 12.23 -2.42 -9.46
N VAL A 123 11.00 -2.79 -9.74
CA VAL A 123 9.82 -1.96 -9.43
C VAL A 123 8.86 -2.77 -8.57
N VAL A 124 8.35 -2.15 -7.52
CA VAL A 124 7.28 -2.70 -6.69
C VAL A 124 6.11 -1.73 -6.67
N MET A 125 4.89 -2.25 -6.82
CA MET A 125 3.67 -1.46 -6.81
C MET A 125 2.59 -2.16 -6.02
N ILE A 126 1.88 -1.43 -5.16
CA ILE A 126 0.78 -1.96 -4.35
C ILE A 126 -0.54 -1.28 -4.72
N ASP A 127 -1.58 -2.09 -4.93
CA ASP A 127 -2.93 -1.61 -5.25
C ASP A 127 -3.55 -0.96 -4.01
N ARG A 128 -3.88 0.33 -4.11
CA ARG A 128 -4.47 1.13 -3.03
C ARG A 128 -6.00 1.07 -3.02
N ARG A 129 -6.63 0.47 -4.02
CA ARG A 129 -8.09 0.40 -4.10
C ARG A 129 -8.62 -0.53 -3.03
N LEU A 130 -9.57 -0.01 -2.24
CA LEU A 130 -10.22 -0.74 -1.17
C LEU A 130 -11.64 -1.11 -1.59
N THR A 131 -11.84 -2.39 -1.93
CA THR A 131 -13.18 -2.93 -2.13
C THR A 131 -13.95 -3.01 -0.81
N PRO A 132 -15.29 -3.06 -0.83
CA PRO A 132 -16.09 -3.27 0.38
C PRO A 132 -15.66 -4.51 1.18
N GLU A 133 -15.29 -5.59 0.50
CA GLU A 133 -14.83 -6.84 1.13
C GLU A 133 -13.50 -6.63 1.87
N LEU A 134 -12.52 -5.96 1.24
CA LEU A 134 -11.24 -5.67 1.88
C LEU A 134 -11.39 -4.74 3.09
N LYS A 135 -12.32 -3.79 3.04
CA LYS A 135 -12.66 -2.93 4.18
C LYS A 135 -13.24 -3.74 5.33
N ASN A 136 -14.24 -4.59 5.05
CA ASN A 136 -14.86 -5.44 6.07
C ASN A 136 -13.85 -6.42 6.69
N GLU A 137 -12.94 -6.98 5.89
CA GLU A 137 -11.87 -7.83 6.39
C GLU A 137 -10.87 -7.05 7.27
N GLY A 138 -10.56 -5.80 6.90
CA GLY A 138 -9.76 -4.90 7.74
C GLY A 138 -10.40 -4.67 9.11
N LEU A 139 -11.70 -4.36 9.14
CA LEU A 139 -12.46 -4.23 10.38
C LEU A 139 -12.45 -5.52 11.21
N ALA A 140 -12.64 -6.68 10.59
CA ALA A 140 -12.60 -7.96 11.27
C ALA A 140 -11.24 -8.22 11.93
N ARG A 141 -10.12 -7.91 11.25
CA ARG A 141 -8.78 -8.00 11.84
C ARG A 141 -8.59 -7.06 13.03
N ASP A 142 -9.10 -5.83 12.94
CA ASP A 142 -9.06 -4.89 14.05
C ASP A 142 -9.88 -5.40 15.25
N ILE A 143 -11.04 -6.02 15.01
CA ILE A 143 -11.84 -6.68 16.05
C ILE A 143 -11.02 -7.79 16.70
N VAL A 144 -10.45 -8.71 15.92
CA VAL A 144 -9.60 -9.81 16.44
C VAL A 144 -8.48 -9.26 17.31
N ARG A 145 -7.75 -8.23 16.85
CA ARG A 145 -6.68 -7.60 17.63
C ARG A 145 -7.17 -7.11 18.99
N ASN A 146 -8.32 -6.43 19.04
CA ASN A 146 -8.86 -5.92 20.29
C ASN A 146 -9.39 -7.02 21.21
N VAL A 147 -10.01 -8.08 20.65
CA VAL A 147 -10.40 -9.26 21.44
C VAL A 147 -9.17 -9.92 22.06
N GLN A 148 -8.10 -10.09 21.28
CA GLN A 148 -6.86 -10.68 21.77
C GLN A 148 -6.19 -9.84 22.86
N ASN A 149 -6.23 -8.52 22.74
CA ASN A 149 -5.77 -7.63 23.81
C ASN A 149 -6.61 -7.80 25.08
N LEU A 150 -7.94 -7.81 24.96
CA LEU A 150 -8.82 -8.02 26.11
C LEU A 150 -8.62 -9.40 26.76
N ARG A 151 -8.34 -10.45 25.98
CA ARG A 151 -8.00 -11.79 26.52
C ARG A 151 -6.75 -11.73 27.41
N LYS A 152 -5.71 -11.03 26.96
CA LYS A 152 -4.48 -10.83 27.73
C LYS A 152 -4.73 -10.02 29.00
N GLU A 153 -5.47 -8.93 28.90
CA GLU A 153 -5.85 -8.09 30.05
C GLU A 153 -6.69 -8.84 31.08
N ALA A 154 -7.56 -9.75 30.61
CA ALA A 154 -8.36 -10.63 31.46
C ALA A 154 -7.57 -11.81 32.05
N GLY A 155 -6.28 -11.94 31.74
CA GLY A 155 -5.41 -13.01 32.25
C GLY A 155 -5.78 -14.40 31.72
N LEU A 156 -6.37 -14.49 30.53
CA LEU A 156 -6.69 -15.77 29.90
C LEU A 156 -5.45 -16.38 29.24
N ASP A 157 -5.38 -17.72 29.28
CA ASP A 157 -4.32 -18.45 28.60
C ASP A 157 -4.54 -18.46 27.08
N ILE A 158 -3.48 -18.68 26.31
CA ILE A 158 -3.52 -18.69 24.84
C ILE A 158 -4.51 -19.75 24.33
N ALA A 159 -4.60 -20.90 24.99
CA ALA A 159 -5.46 -22.01 24.58
C ALA A 159 -6.90 -21.91 25.12
N ASP A 160 -7.22 -20.92 25.94
CA ASP A 160 -8.54 -20.81 26.57
C ASP A 160 -9.61 -20.51 25.53
N ARG A 161 -10.71 -21.28 25.55
CA ARG A 161 -11.88 -20.98 24.75
C ARG A 161 -12.76 -19.94 25.45
N ILE A 162 -13.40 -19.07 24.67
CA ILE A 162 -14.22 -17.97 25.20
C ILE A 162 -15.64 -17.99 24.64
N ARG A 163 -16.56 -17.40 25.38
CA ARG A 163 -17.79 -16.83 24.82
C ARG A 163 -17.52 -15.36 24.51
N LEU A 164 -17.88 -14.91 23.30
CA LEU A 164 -17.60 -13.57 22.82
C LEU A 164 -18.92 -12.85 22.50
N SER A 165 -19.07 -11.62 23.00
CA SER A 165 -20.12 -10.71 22.57
C SER A 165 -19.50 -9.49 21.88
N LEU A 166 -20.05 -9.17 20.72
CA LEU A 166 -19.69 -8.00 19.92
C LEU A 166 -20.96 -7.18 19.69
N THR A 167 -21.07 -6.03 20.38
CA THR A 167 -22.28 -5.20 20.35
C THR A 167 -21.97 -3.82 19.78
N THR A 168 -22.71 -3.41 18.75
CA THR A 168 -22.53 -2.12 18.08
C THR A 168 -23.83 -1.67 17.42
N GLU A 169 -24.02 -0.36 17.34
CA GLU A 169 -25.10 0.26 16.56
C GLU A 169 -24.68 0.50 15.09
N SER A 170 -23.41 0.30 14.77
CA SER A 170 -22.86 0.57 13.44
C SER A 170 -23.18 -0.55 12.45
N GLU A 171 -23.93 -0.24 11.39
CA GLU A 171 -24.21 -1.19 10.30
C GLU A 171 -22.94 -1.68 9.61
N LYS A 172 -21.90 -0.82 9.55
CA LYS A 172 -20.61 -1.18 8.96
C LYS A 172 -19.91 -2.28 9.75
N LEU A 173 -19.88 -2.15 11.08
CA LEU A 173 -19.28 -3.17 11.94
C LEU A 173 -20.13 -4.43 11.99
N LYS A 174 -21.47 -4.32 11.99
CA LYS A 174 -22.37 -5.48 11.86
C LYS A 174 -22.08 -6.27 10.59
N ALA A 175 -22.01 -5.60 9.44
CA ALA A 175 -21.68 -6.25 8.17
C ALA A 175 -20.31 -6.95 8.19
N ALA A 176 -19.30 -6.36 8.83
CA ALA A 176 -17.99 -6.98 8.99
C ALA A 176 -18.06 -8.23 9.89
N ILE A 177 -18.75 -8.15 11.03
CA ILE A 177 -18.94 -9.27 11.96
C ILE A 177 -19.71 -10.41 11.28
N ASP A 178 -20.78 -10.10 10.56
CA ASP A 178 -21.59 -11.11 9.87
C ASP A 178 -20.78 -11.79 8.75
N ARG A 179 -19.99 -11.02 8.00
CA ARG A 179 -19.21 -11.54 6.87
C ARG A 179 -17.98 -12.34 7.30
N PHE A 180 -17.34 -11.96 8.40
CA PHE A 180 -16.08 -12.54 8.87
C PHE A 180 -16.21 -13.19 10.26
N GLY A 181 -17.42 -13.55 10.67
CA GLY A 181 -17.68 -14.11 12.01
C GLY A 181 -16.91 -15.40 12.28
N GLU A 182 -16.85 -16.30 11.30
CA GLU A 182 -16.06 -17.54 11.41
C GLU A 182 -14.56 -17.26 11.56
N TYR A 183 -14.03 -16.29 10.80
CA TYR A 183 -12.65 -15.84 10.96
C TYR A 183 -12.39 -15.30 12.37
N ILE A 184 -13.26 -14.41 12.85
CA ILE A 184 -13.14 -13.84 14.21
C ILE A 184 -13.21 -14.95 15.26
N GLN A 185 -14.11 -15.93 15.11
CA GLN A 185 -14.23 -17.06 16.04
C GLN A 185 -12.95 -17.89 16.10
N ASN A 186 -12.44 -18.30 14.94
CA ASN A 186 -11.26 -19.15 14.83
C ASN A 186 -10.02 -18.44 15.40
N GLU A 187 -9.81 -17.18 15.02
CA GLU A 187 -8.66 -16.39 15.49
C GLU A 187 -8.71 -16.05 16.97
N THR A 188 -9.89 -16.08 17.60
CA THR A 188 -10.06 -15.70 19.02
C THR A 188 -10.38 -16.88 19.94
N LEU A 189 -10.45 -18.10 19.39
CA LEU A 189 -10.92 -19.32 20.06
C LEU A 189 -12.30 -19.13 20.72
N ALA A 190 -13.17 -18.35 20.08
CA ALA A 190 -14.53 -18.14 20.55
C ALA A 190 -15.43 -19.32 20.12
N LEU A 191 -16.17 -19.88 21.08
CA LEU A 191 -17.17 -20.93 20.81
C LEU A 191 -18.39 -20.38 20.09
N GLU A 192 -18.73 -19.12 20.34
CA GLU A 192 -19.84 -18.41 19.72
C GLU A 192 -19.57 -16.90 19.73
N ILE A 193 -20.20 -16.19 18.79
CA ILE A 193 -20.30 -14.73 18.80
C ILE A 193 -21.77 -14.37 18.96
N VAL A 194 -22.08 -13.54 19.94
CA VAL A 194 -23.43 -13.02 20.17
C VAL A 194 -23.45 -11.49 20.12
N ALA A 195 -24.61 -10.90 19.82
CA ALA A 195 -24.81 -9.45 19.81
C ALA A 195 -25.61 -8.98 21.04
N ARG A 196 -25.33 -9.54 22.22
CA ARG A 196 -26.03 -9.24 23.47
C ARG A 196 -25.10 -9.39 24.67
N PRO A 197 -25.28 -8.61 25.74
CA PRO A 197 -24.42 -8.68 26.91
C PRO A 197 -24.28 -10.10 27.47
N LEU A 198 -23.07 -10.49 27.84
CA LEU A 198 -22.82 -11.78 28.46
C LEU A 198 -23.26 -11.77 29.93
N ALA A 199 -23.80 -12.90 30.40
CA ALA A 199 -24.17 -13.07 31.80
C ALA A 199 -22.92 -13.15 32.70
N GLY A 200 -23.04 -12.67 33.95
CA GLY A 200 -21.98 -12.72 34.94
C GLY A 200 -21.13 -11.45 34.97
N LYS A 201 -19.82 -11.59 35.16
CA LYS A 201 -18.84 -10.49 35.16
C LYS A 201 -17.82 -10.72 34.04
N PRO A 202 -18.23 -10.59 32.76
CA PRO A 202 -17.30 -10.73 31.64
C PRO A 202 -16.24 -9.64 31.70
N ALA A 203 -15.05 -9.94 31.16
CA ALA A 203 -14.12 -8.88 30.80
C ALA A 203 -14.76 -8.05 29.69
N ARG A 204 -14.60 -6.72 29.75
CA ARG A 204 -15.28 -5.81 28.84
C ARG A 204 -14.38 -4.65 28.46
N THR A 205 -14.47 -4.23 27.20
CA THR A 205 -13.93 -2.96 26.73
C THR A 205 -14.85 -2.32 25.69
N ASP A 206 -14.84 -0.99 25.62
CA ASP A 206 -15.53 -0.21 24.58
C ASP A 206 -14.44 0.46 23.72
N ILE A 207 -14.42 0.15 22.42
CA ILE A 207 -13.39 0.64 21.49
C ILE A 207 -14.02 1.45 20.37
N LYS A 208 -13.18 2.23 19.68
CA LYS A 208 -13.53 2.88 18.42
C LYS A 208 -12.70 2.31 17.28
N ILE A 209 -13.35 1.78 16.25
CA ILE A 209 -12.72 1.33 15.01
C ILE A 209 -13.25 2.24 13.90
N GLU A 210 -12.36 3.01 13.26
CA GLU A 210 -12.74 3.97 12.21
C GLU A 210 -13.91 4.90 12.60
N ALA A 211 -13.87 5.43 13.83
CA ALA A 211 -14.90 6.26 14.47
C ALA A 211 -16.22 5.56 14.85
N GLU A 212 -16.39 4.28 14.51
CA GLU A 212 -17.53 3.46 14.91
C GLU A 212 -17.29 2.83 16.28
N THR A 213 -18.31 2.77 17.14
CA THR A 213 -18.16 2.22 18.50
C THR A 213 -18.49 0.74 18.53
N LEU A 214 -17.61 -0.07 19.13
CA LEU A 214 -17.83 -1.49 19.38
C LEU A 214 -17.62 -1.80 20.85
N ARG A 215 -18.60 -2.44 21.47
CA ARG A 215 -18.46 -3.07 22.78
C ARG A 215 -18.02 -4.52 22.59
N ILE A 216 -16.93 -4.89 23.24
CA ILE A 216 -16.43 -6.25 23.30
C ILE A 216 -16.60 -6.75 24.73
N GLU A 217 -17.29 -7.87 24.88
CA GLU A 217 -17.34 -8.61 26.14
C GLU A 217 -16.87 -10.04 25.91
N LEU A 218 -16.04 -10.57 26.79
CA LEU A 218 -15.62 -11.96 26.75
C LEU A 218 -15.57 -12.59 28.13
N ALA A 219 -15.80 -13.91 28.17
CA ALA A 219 -15.65 -14.71 29.36
C ALA A 219 -15.09 -16.09 28.97
N LYS A 220 -14.25 -16.66 29.83
CA LYS A 220 -13.82 -18.06 29.68
C LYS A 220 -15.05 -18.96 29.62
N ALA A 221 -15.05 -19.88 28.67
CA ALA A 221 -16.13 -20.85 28.47
C ALA A 221 -16.10 -21.95 29.54
#